data_AF-A0A7W1QX18-F1
#
_entry.id   AF-A0A7W1QX18-F1
#
_cell.length_a   1.000
_cell.length_b   1.000
_cell.length_c   1.000
_cell.angle_alpha   90.00
_cell.angle_beta   90.00
_cell.angle_gamma   90.00
#
_symmetry.space_group_name_H-M   'P 1'
#
loop_
_entity.id
_entity.type
_entity.pdbx_description
1 polymer ?
#
loop_
_entity_poly.entity_id
_entity_poly.type
_entity_poly.pdbx_seq_one_letter_code
_entity_poly.pdbx_strand_id
1 'polypeptide(L)' 'MDSNLTETKPLNGWRRHSPQPSLPEANGSVPIKKGLGFWRKMLAFSGPGYLIAVGYMDPGNWATDLAGGSRFGYTLLSVI' A
#
# COMPACT_ATOMS: atom_id res chain seq x y z
N MET A 1 41.18 -11.30 -30.13
CA MET A 1 39.95 -10.52 -30.34
C MET A 1 38.88 -11.02 -29.38
N ASP A 2 38.82 -10.32 -28.24
CA ASP A 2 37.64 -9.86 -27.50
C ASP A 2 36.76 -10.89 -26.77
N SER A 3 37.29 -11.38 -25.64
CA SER A 3 36.52 -11.92 -24.53
C SER A 3 35.74 -10.80 -23.83
N ASN A 4 34.56 -10.45 -24.35
CA ASN A 4 33.60 -9.58 -23.65
C ASN A 4 32.93 -10.38 -22.52
N LEU A 5 33.61 -10.43 -21.37
CA LEU A 5 33.02 -10.85 -20.11
C LEU A 5 32.02 -9.77 -19.69
N THR A 6 30.74 -10.09 -19.75
CA THR A 6 29.68 -9.33 -19.10
C THR A 6 29.98 -9.29 -17.60
N GLU A 7 30.58 -8.20 -17.16
CA GLU A 7 30.84 -7.89 -15.76
C GLU A 7 29.49 -7.80 -15.02
N THR A 8 29.06 -8.92 -14.43
CA THR A 8 27.91 -8.94 -13.53
C THR A 8 28.38 -8.41 -12.19
N LYS A 9 28.17 -7.10 -12.00
CA LYS A 9 28.38 -6.41 -10.72
C LYS A 9 27.72 -7.24 -9.60
N PRO A 10 28.46 -7.67 -8.55
CA PRO A 10 27.87 -8.45 -7.49
C PRO A 10 26.78 -7.60 -6.83
N LEU A 11 25.53 -8.06 -6.94
CA LEU A 11 24.39 -7.43 -6.29
C LEU A 11 24.60 -7.54 -4.77
N ASN A 12 24.77 -6.38 -4.13
CA ASN A 12 24.86 -6.27 -2.68
C ASN A 12 23.70 -7.05 -2.03
N GLY A 13 24.03 -8.02 -1.17
CA GLY A 13 23.29 -9.26 -0.88
C GLY A 13 21.84 -9.22 -0.37
N TRP A 14 21.20 -8.05 -0.37
CA TRP A 14 19.77 -7.89 0.00
C TRP A 14 18.95 -7.11 -1.04
N ARG A 15 19.58 -6.36 -1.96
CA ARG A 15 18.86 -5.62 -3.02
C ARG A 15 18.91 -6.38 -4.33
N ARG A 16 17.90 -7.23 -4.55
CA ARG A 16 17.63 -7.79 -5.88
C ARG A 16 16.91 -6.73 -6.72
N HIS A 17 17.49 -6.36 -7.86
CA HIS A 17 16.73 -5.64 -8.88
C HIS A 17 15.76 -6.65 -9.50
N SER A 18 14.48 -6.59 -9.15
CA SER A 18 13.45 -7.34 -9.87
C SER A 18 13.25 -6.69 -11.24
N PRO A 19 13.43 -7.43 -12.35
CA PRO A 19 13.21 -6.90 -13.70
C PRO A 19 11.73 -6.65 -14.02
N GLN A 20 10.82 -7.10 -13.14
CA GLN A 20 9.37 -6.96 -13.30
C GLN A 20 8.80 -6.00 -12.25
N PRO A 21 7.79 -5.18 -12.62
CA PRO A 21 7.09 -4.32 -11.66
C PRO A 21 6.33 -5.15 -10.61
N SER A 22 6.11 -4.58 -9.42
CA SER A 22 5.26 -5.21 -8.41
C SER A 22 3.81 -5.31 -8.90
N LEU A 23 3.16 -6.45 -8.64
CA LEU A 23 1.81 -6.81 -9.10
C LEU A 23 1.64 -6.61 -10.61
N PRO A 24 2.35 -7.37 -11.46
CA PRO A 24 2.32 -7.21 -12.91
C PRO A 24 0.91 -7.20 -13.52
N GLU A 25 -0.04 -7.93 -12.91
CA GLU A 25 -1.42 -8.07 -13.35
C GLU A 25 -2.26 -6.81 -13.13
N ALA A 26 -1.88 -5.97 -12.17
CA ALA A 26 -2.64 -4.78 -11.76
C ALA A 26 -1.86 -3.47 -11.92
N ASN A 27 -0.55 -3.53 -12.17
CA ASN A 27 0.33 -2.37 -12.31
C ASN A 27 -0.12 -1.48 -13.47
N GLY A 28 -0.44 -0.21 -13.18
CA GLY A 28 -0.87 0.75 -14.21
C GLY A 28 -2.23 0.46 -14.87
N SER A 29 -3.04 -0.42 -14.28
CA SER A 29 -4.33 -0.85 -14.84
C SER A 29 -5.39 0.26 -14.96
N VAL A 30 -5.28 1.34 -14.18
CA VAL A 30 -6.23 2.46 -14.19
C VAL A 30 -5.67 3.65 -14.98
N PRO A 31 -6.12 3.89 -16.24
CA PRO A 31 -5.65 5.01 -17.04
C PRO A 31 -6.30 6.32 -16.59
N ILE A 32 -5.49 7.33 -16.26
CA ILE A 32 -5.98 8.67 -15.91
C ILE A 32 -5.73 9.65 -17.04
N LYS A 33 -6.79 10.22 -17.59
CA LYS A 33 -6.68 11.27 -18.61
C LYS A 33 -6.11 12.55 -17.98
N LYS A 34 -5.11 13.15 -18.64
CA LYS A 34 -4.60 14.47 -18.28
C LYS A 34 -5.71 15.51 -18.49
N GLY A 35 -5.98 16.36 -17.48
CA GLY A 35 -7.07 17.35 -17.51
C GLY A 35 -8.31 17.01 -16.68
N LEU A 36 -8.35 15.86 -15.98
CA LEU A 36 -9.38 15.62 -14.96
C LEU A 36 -9.18 16.54 -13.75
N GLY A 37 -10.28 17.09 -13.23
CA GLY A 37 -10.28 17.84 -11.96
C GLY A 37 -9.80 16.98 -10.78
N PHE A 38 -9.18 17.63 -9.79
CA PHE A 38 -8.53 17.00 -8.64
C PHE A 38 -9.39 15.92 -7.96
N TRP A 39 -10.65 16.22 -7.64
CA TRP A 39 -11.56 15.28 -6.97
C TRP A 39 -11.86 14.03 -7.79
N ARG A 40 -11.99 14.16 -9.11
CA ARG A 40 -12.26 13.02 -9.99
C ARG A 40 -11.03 12.12 -10.14
N LYS A 41 -9.83 12.71 -10.02
CA LYS A 41 -8.56 11.98 -9.97
C LYS A 41 -8.37 11.27 -8.63
N MET A 42 -8.75 11.88 -7.52
CA MET A 42 -8.72 11.28 -6.18
C MET A 42 -9.61 10.03 -6.11
N LEU A 43 -10.86 10.12 -6.60
CA LEU A 43 -11.78 8.98 -6.62
C LEU A 43 -11.27 7.83 -7.51
N ALA A 44 -10.60 8.13 -8.62
CA ALA A 44 -10.03 7.10 -9.49
C ALA A 44 -8.92 6.26 -8.81
N PHE A 45 -8.29 6.79 -7.76
CA PHE A 45 -7.21 6.13 -7.02
C PHE A 45 -7.57 5.77 -5.56
N SER A 46 -8.82 5.95 -5.13
CA SER A 46 -9.21 5.64 -3.75
C SER A 46 -9.25 4.13 -3.46
N GLY A 47 -9.36 3.29 -4.49
CA GLY A 47 -9.51 1.83 -4.37
C GLY A 47 -8.43 1.14 -3.53
N PRO A 48 -7.13 1.27 -3.86
CA PRO A 48 -6.06 0.64 -3.08
C PRO A 48 -6.02 1.10 -1.61
N GLY A 49 -6.26 2.39 -1.34
CA GLY A 49 -6.31 2.90 0.03
C GLY A 49 -7.48 2.34 0.83
N TYR A 50 -8.65 2.21 0.19
CA TYR A 50 -9.83 1.59 0.80
C TYR A 50 -9.61 0.11 1.15
N LEU A 51 -8.99 -0.66 0.25
CA LEU A 51 -8.66 -2.07 0.50
C LEU A 51 -7.78 -2.26 1.75
N ILE A 52 -6.80 -1.37 1.96
CA ILE A 52 -5.95 -1.39 3.15
C ILE A 52 -6.75 -1.00 4.40
N ALA A 53 -7.57 0.06 4.31
CA ALA A 53 -8.35 0.56 5.43
C ALA A 53 -9.35 -0.46 5.98
N VAL A 54 -9.98 -1.27 5.11
CA VAL A 54 -10.90 -2.34 5.54
C VAL A 54 -10.19 -3.35 6.44
N GLY A 55 -8.91 -3.64 6.23
CA GLY A 55 -8.13 -4.54 7.10
C GLY A 55 -7.94 -4.01 8.53
N TYR A 56 -8.00 -2.70 8.75
CA TYR A 56 -7.94 -2.10 10.09
C TYR A 56 -9.27 -2.19 10.85
N MET A 57 -10.38 -2.41 10.13
CA MET A 57 -11.73 -2.54 10.68
C MET A 57 -12.10 -3.99 11.00
N ASP A 58 -11.12 -4.89 11.09
CA ASP A 58 -11.33 -6.31 11.40
C ASP A 58 -12.02 -6.49 12.77
N PRO A 59 -12.99 -7.42 12.90
CA PRO A 59 -13.69 -7.69 14.16
C PRO A 59 -12.78 -8.03 15.36
N GLY A 60 -11.51 -8.40 15.13
CA GLY A 60 -10.54 -8.64 16.19
C GLY A 60 -10.25 -7.43 17.09
N ASN A 61 -10.36 -6.20 16.57
CA ASN A 61 -10.14 -4.98 17.36
C ASN A 61 -11.38 -4.53 18.13
N TRP A 62 -12.58 -4.89 17.67
CA TRP A 62 -13.85 -4.38 18.20
C TRP A 62 -14.08 -4.76 19.67
N ALA A 63 -13.69 -5.95 20.09
CA ALA A 63 -13.90 -6.41 21.47
C ALA A 63 -13.11 -5.56 22.47
N THR A 64 -11.87 -5.21 22.13
CA THR A 64 -11.00 -4.38 22.97
C THR A 64 -11.50 -2.94 23.01
N ASP A 65 -11.92 -2.38 21.87
CA ASP A 65 -12.46 -1.01 21.81
C ASP A 65 -13.78 -0.88 22.59
N LEU A 66 -14.66 -1.89 22.51
CA LEU A 66 -15.91 -1.91 23.27
C LEU A 66 -15.67 -2.06 24.78
N ALA A 67 -14.75 -2.96 25.17
CA ALA A 67 -14.35 -3.15 26.56
C ALA A 67 -13.67 -1.89 27.12
N GLY A 68 -12.77 -1.27 26.36
CA GLY A 68 -12.10 -0.01 26.69
C GLY A 68 -13.09 1.14 26.85
N GLY A 69 -14.01 1.29 25.90
CA GLY A 69 -15.08 2.29 25.95
C GLY A 69 -16.02 2.11 27.14
N SER A 70 -16.40 0.87 27.48
CA SER A 70 -17.25 0.62 28.66
C SER A 70 -16.57 0.94 29.99
N ARG A 71 -15.24 0.79 30.07
CA ARG A 71 -14.47 0.97 31.31
C ARG A 71 -13.94 2.38 31.51
N PHE A 72 -13.62 3.09 30.42
CA PHE A 72 -12.92 4.37 30.46
C PHE A 72 -13.65 5.50 29.69
N GLY A 73 -14.83 5.20 29.13
CA GLY A 73 -15.61 6.17 28.36
C GLY A 73 -14.82 6.70 27.16
N TYR A 74 -14.84 8.02 26.97
CA TYR A 74 -14.17 8.70 25.85
C TYR A 74 -12.66 8.95 26.05
N THR A 75 -12.10 8.54 27.18
CA THR A 75 -10.69 8.85 27.53
C THR A 75 -9.69 8.23 26.55
N LEU A 76 -10.05 7.14 25.86
CA LEU A 76 -9.17 6.48 24.89
C LEU A 76 -9.22 7.10 23.48
N LEU A 77 -10.13 8.04 23.19
CA LEU A 77 -10.23 8.66 21.86
C LEU A 77 -8.94 9.39 21.43
N SER A 78 -8.11 9.84 22.36
CA SER A 78 -6.84 10.52 22.02
C SER A 78 -5.72 9.57 21.62
N VAL A 79 -5.89 8.27 21.86
CA VAL A 79 -4.89 7.23 21.58
C VAL A 79 -5.12 6.58 20.21
N ILE A 80 -6.38 6.59 19.75
CA ILE A 80 -6.84 6.08 18.46
C ILE A 80 -6.65 7.17 17.40
#